data_AF-A0A838SIV1-F1
#
_entry.id   AF-A0A838SIV1-F1
#
_cell.length_a   1.000
_cell.length_b   1.000
_cell.length_c   1.000
_cell.angle_alpha   90.00
_cell.angle_beta   90.00
_cell.angle_gamma   90.00
#
_symmetry.space_group_name_H-M   'P 1'
#
loop_
_entity.id
_entity.type
_entity.pdbx_description
1 polymer ?
#
loop_
_entity_poly.entity_id
_entity_poly.type
_entity_poly.pdbx_seq_one_letter_code
_entity_poly.pdbx_strand_id
1 'polypeptide(L)'
;GGGDELLANEGDLLVPGDEIATDPETGEPLRYPLVVEDKRGRNVPIVTTAGAYKYVGRLVVTWNKKGRVLGWSDDSGPVRVSGVEPDAVASDPEVQRLVTDPVSDFVAELEDNVVATSEVDLDGRREFLRTEETNMGDLVADALLSTGREQAANFGVEPPDIAIQNGGGIRIETVLPAGPITELDTFSIAPFSNFVSVVPDIPRSQVKQLIEHGVSQIPLQSGGFAQIAGFRFVYDPDRTAQVVDETGEILTPGERVRELVLNDGTVIVANGEVVDGPPVSLATNDFTARGGDGFPFRGLPFTTVGRTYQQALLDFLTTDLGGVVTAEEYPEGGSGRISTTG
;
A
#
# COMPACT_ATOMS: atom_id res chain seq x y z
N GLY A 1 2.23 -12.59 12.96
CA GLY A 1 3.26 -11.65 13.46
C GLY A 1 4.01 -12.34 14.57
N GLY A 2 5.34 -12.38 14.48
CA GLY A 2 6.21 -12.66 15.62
C GLY A 2 6.55 -11.35 16.35
N GLY A 3 7.26 -11.45 17.46
CA GLY A 3 7.92 -10.27 18.05
C GLY A 3 9.00 -9.73 17.12
N ASP A 4 9.38 -8.47 17.33
CA ASP A 4 10.48 -7.76 16.64
C ASP A 4 11.51 -7.24 17.65
N GLU A 5 11.36 -7.62 18.92
CA GLU A 5 12.22 -7.21 20.01
C GLU A 5 13.55 -7.95 19.93
N LEU A 6 14.66 -7.21 20.04
CA LEU A 6 15.98 -7.82 20.15
C LEU A 6 16.23 -8.26 21.60
N LEU A 7 16.05 -9.55 21.87
CA LEU A 7 16.49 -10.16 23.13
C LEU A 7 17.95 -10.59 23.02
N ALA A 8 18.79 -10.21 23.98
CA ALA A 8 20.19 -10.63 24.00
C ALA A 8 20.76 -10.70 25.41
N ASN A 9 21.84 -11.46 25.57
CA ASN A 9 22.60 -11.58 26.80
C ASN A 9 23.86 -10.71 26.76
N GLU A 10 24.45 -10.50 27.93
CA GLU A 10 25.71 -9.77 28.02
C GLU A 10 26.82 -10.52 27.27
N GLY A 11 27.48 -9.83 26.34
CA GLY A 11 28.55 -10.41 25.52
C GLY A 11 28.11 -10.95 24.17
N ASP A 12 26.81 -10.98 23.86
CA ASP A 12 26.33 -11.31 22.51
C ASP A 12 26.80 -10.26 21.50
N LEU A 13 27.21 -10.72 20.31
CA LEU A 13 27.60 -9.85 19.21
C LEU A 13 26.36 -9.32 18.49
N LEU A 14 26.15 -8.02 18.55
CA LEU A 14 25.03 -7.33 17.91
C LEU A 14 25.44 -6.61 16.63
N VAL A 15 24.50 -6.40 15.72
CA VAL A 15 24.68 -5.52 14.56
C VAL A 15 25.00 -4.11 15.08
N PRO A 16 26.03 -3.42 14.55
CA PRO A 16 26.38 -2.09 15.03
C PRO A 16 25.19 -1.13 15.02
N GLY A 17 24.91 -0.51 16.17
CA GLY A 17 23.80 0.43 16.35
C GLY A 17 22.48 -0.20 16.82
N ASP A 18 22.37 -1.52 16.85
CA ASP A 18 21.23 -2.19 17.47
C ASP A 18 21.38 -2.21 19.01
N GLU A 19 20.26 -2.05 19.71
CA GLU A 19 20.20 -2.07 21.18
C GLU A 19 19.27 -3.19 21.66
N ILE A 20 19.57 -3.74 22.85
CA ILE A 20 18.72 -4.76 23.49
C ILE A 20 17.39 -4.09 23.86
N ALA A 21 16.28 -4.72 23.48
CA ALA A 21 14.96 -4.24 23.85
C ALA A 21 14.81 -4.21 25.38
N THR A 22 14.18 -3.16 25.90
CA THR A 22 13.96 -3.00 27.35
C THR A 22 12.54 -3.37 27.73
N ASP A 23 12.38 -3.96 28.91
CA ASP A 23 11.08 -4.18 29.51
C ASP A 23 10.41 -2.83 29.81
N PRO A 24 9.16 -2.59 29.36
CA PRO A 24 8.52 -1.29 29.49
C PRO A 24 8.11 -0.94 30.93
N GLU A 25 8.00 -1.91 31.82
CA GLU A 25 7.60 -1.70 33.22
C GLU A 25 8.82 -1.45 34.12
N THR A 26 9.90 -2.20 33.88
CA THR A 26 11.10 -2.18 34.73
C THR A 26 12.24 -1.35 34.16
N GLY A 27 12.24 -1.12 32.84
CA GLY A 27 13.34 -0.46 32.12
C GLY A 27 14.58 -1.33 31.95
N GLU A 28 14.54 -2.59 32.40
CA GLU A 28 15.68 -3.51 32.33
C GLU A 28 15.82 -4.14 30.94
N PRO A 29 17.04 -4.43 30.45
CA PRO A 29 17.26 -5.13 29.19
C PRO A 29 16.65 -6.54 29.20
N LEU A 30 15.89 -6.87 28.16
CA LEU A 30 15.28 -8.18 27.99
C LEU A 30 16.32 -9.22 27.55
N ARG A 31 16.43 -10.30 28.33
CA ARG A 31 17.41 -11.37 28.13
C ARG A 31 16.93 -12.44 27.15
N TYR A 32 17.86 -13.20 26.57
CA TYR A 32 17.55 -14.31 25.67
C TYR A 32 17.79 -15.67 26.37
N PRO A 33 16.79 -16.54 26.55
CA PRO A 33 15.36 -16.29 26.37
C PRO A 33 14.79 -15.41 27.49
N LEU A 34 13.69 -14.72 27.18
CA LEU A 34 12.84 -14.10 28.19
C LEU A 34 12.09 -15.22 28.92
N VAL A 35 12.16 -15.26 30.25
CA VAL A 35 11.54 -16.35 31.02
C VAL A 35 10.26 -15.84 31.67
N VAL A 36 9.14 -16.49 31.34
CA VAL A 36 7.86 -16.26 32.01
C VAL A 36 7.38 -17.52 32.70
N GLU A 37 6.55 -17.38 33.73
CA GLU A 37 5.88 -18.52 34.36
C GLU A 37 4.48 -18.73 33.76
N ASP A 38 4.16 -19.99 33.46
CA ASP A 38 2.78 -20.34 33.10
C ASP A 38 1.85 -20.41 34.33
N LYS A 39 0.56 -20.65 34.09
CA LYS A 39 -0.46 -20.79 35.17
C LYS A 39 -0.17 -21.91 36.18
N ARG A 40 0.83 -22.76 35.94
CA ARG A 40 1.24 -23.87 36.80
C ARG A 40 2.63 -23.60 37.43
N GLY A 41 3.16 -22.38 37.32
CA GLY A 41 4.47 -22.00 37.85
C GLY A 41 5.64 -22.63 37.11
N ARG A 42 5.46 -22.99 35.82
CA ARG A 42 6.54 -23.57 35.01
C ARG A 42 7.19 -22.48 34.19
N ASN A 43 8.53 -22.45 34.20
CA ASN A 43 9.31 -21.58 33.33
C ASN A 43 9.06 -21.91 31.85
N VAL A 44 8.73 -20.89 31.07
CA VAL A 44 8.52 -20.94 29.63
C VAL A 44 9.48 -19.92 28.99
N PRO A 45 10.43 -20.37 28.16
CA PRO A 45 11.28 -19.46 27.41
C PRO A 45 10.49 -18.85 26.24
N ILE A 46 10.54 -17.53 26.13
CA ILE A 46 10.09 -16.74 25.00
C ILE A 46 11.34 -16.22 24.29
N VAL A 47 11.37 -16.39 22.97
CA VAL A 47 12.49 -15.92 22.13
C VAL A 47 11.96 -15.09 20.99
N THR A 48 12.67 -14.01 20.70
CA THR A 48 12.50 -13.17 19.54
C THR A 48 13.84 -12.48 19.23
N THR A 49 13.96 -12.00 18.00
CA THR A 49 15.11 -11.22 17.53
C THR A 49 14.60 -10.05 16.70
N ALA A 50 15.44 -9.06 16.44
CA ALA A 50 15.10 -8.02 15.48
C ALA A 50 14.84 -8.61 14.07
N GLY A 51 13.97 -7.95 13.33
CA GLY A 51 13.48 -8.36 12.03
C GLY A 51 14.47 -8.16 10.89
N ALA A 52 13.94 -8.22 9.66
CA ALA A 52 14.71 -8.10 8.42
C ALA A 52 15.90 -9.09 8.30
N TYR A 53 15.81 -10.24 8.98
CA TYR A 53 16.86 -11.27 9.00
C TYR A 53 18.23 -10.78 9.49
N LYS A 54 18.27 -9.69 10.28
CA LYS A 54 19.50 -9.22 10.95
C LYS A 54 20.12 -10.27 11.88
N TYR A 55 19.29 -11.13 12.45
CA TYR A 55 19.70 -12.21 13.34
C TYR A 55 18.96 -13.51 13.03
N VAL A 56 19.59 -14.63 13.36
CA VAL A 56 18.98 -15.95 13.50
C VAL A 56 18.91 -16.30 14.98
N GLY A 57 17.71 -16.43 15.54
CA GLY A 57 17.53 -16.83 16.94
C GLY A 57 17.97 -18.28 17.18
N ARG A 58 18.92 -18.49 18.10
CA ARG A 58 19.38 -19.84 18.50
C ARG A 58 18.96 -20.11 19.94
N LEU A 59 18.04 -21.04 20.14
CA LEU A 59 17.67 -21.55 21.47
C LEU A 59 17.99 -23.04 21.59
N VAL A 60 18.90 -23.39 22.50
CA VAL A 60 19.31 -24.78 22.71
C VAL A 60 18.65 -25.31 23.97
N VAL A 61 17.59 -26.11 23.84
CA VAL A 61 16.74 -26.54 24.96
C VAL A 61 17.04 -27.98 25.39
N THR A 62 17.17 -28.19 26.71
CA THR A 62 17.28 -29.52 27.31
C THR A 62 15.92 -30.02 27.77
N TRP A 63 15.58 -31.26 27.40
CA TRP A 63 14.29 -31.89 27.70
C TRP A 63 14.45 -33.19 28.49
N ASN A 64 13.44 -33.52 29.30
CA ASN A 64 13.33 -34.87 29.87
C ASN A 64 12.51 -35.81 28.95
N LYS A 65 12.53 -37.11 29.27
CA LYS A 65 11.80 -38.17 28.52
C LYS A 65 10.28 -37.99 28.45
N LYS A 66 9.71 -37.05 29.23
CA LYS A 66 8.27 -36.74 29.26
C LYS A 66 7.96 -35.44 28.51
N GLY A 67 8.92 -34.88 27.76
CA GLY A 67 8.74 -33.62 27.03
C GLY A 67 8.64 -32.38 27.91
N ARG A 68 9.29 -32.37 29.09
CA ARG A 68 9.39 -31.15 29.92
C ARG A 68 10.76 -30.50 29.74
N VAL A 69 10.75 -29.17 29.59
CA VAL A 69 11.97 -28.34 29.60
C VAL A 69 12.64 -28.48 30.96
N LEU A 70 13.95 -28.75 30.94
CA LEU A 70 14.82 -28.76 32.10
C LEU A 70 15.66 -27.48 32.20
N GLY A 71 15.89 -26.82 31.07
CA GLY A 71 16.69 -25.60 30.94
C GLY A 71 17.13 -25.38 29.50
N TRP A 72 18.00 -24.41 29.29
CA TRP A 72 18.60 -24.06 27.99
C TRP A 72 20.10 -23.81 28.16
N SER A 73 20.87 -23.92 27.07
CA SER A 73 22.31 -23.63 27.07
C SER A 73 22.58 -22.14 27.16
N ASP A 74 23.71 -21.76 27.78
CA ASP A 74 24.27 -20.41 27.74
C ASP A 74 24.71 -20.02 26.32
N ASP A 75 24.89 -20.99 25.42
CA ASP A 75 25.12 -20.74 23.98
C ASP A 75 23.86 -20.23 23.25
N SER A 76 22.73 -20.09 23.96
CA SER A 76 21.49 -19.56 23.37
C SER A 76 21.58 -18.03 23.27
N GLY A 77 21.17 -17.48 22.13
CA GLY A 77 21.23 -16.04 21.88
C GLY A 77 20.87 -15.71 20.44
N PRO A 78 20.74 -14.42 20.11
CA PRO A 78 20.68 -13.98 18.73
C PRO A 78 22.04 -14.21 18.04
N VAL A 79 22.02 -14.90 16.91
CA VAL A 79 23.20 -15.04 16.06
C VAL A 79 23.11 -13.97 14.98
N ARG A 80 23.98 -12.96 15.04
CA ARG A 80 24.04 -11.90 14.03
C ARG A 80 24.35 -12.48 12.66
N VAL A 81 23.60 -12.02 11.65
CA VAL A 81 23.89 -12.29 10.23
C VAL A 81 24.69 -11.11 9.72
N SER A 82 26.01 -11.27 9.59
CA SER A 82 26.94 -10.20 9.23
C SER A 82 27.84 -10.63 8.08
N GLY A 83 28.20 -9.71 7.19
CA GLY A 83 29.31 -9.88 6.24
C GLY A 83 30.66 -9.40 6.79
N VAL A 84 30.70 -8.95 8.05
CA VAL A 84 31.86 -8.35 8.72
C VAL A 84 32.26 -9.20 9.91
N GLU A 85 33.57 -9.47 10.02
CA GLU A 85 34.21 -10.26 11.08
C GLU A 85 33.86 -9.78 12.50
N PRO A 86 33.95 -10.65 13.53
CA PRO A 86 34.50 -12.03 13.53
C PRO A 86 33.48 -13.15 13.25
N ASP A 87 32.21 -12.80 13.09
CA ASP A 87 31.08 -13.71 12.84
C ASP A 87 30.56 -13.56 11.41
N ALA A 88 31.43 -13.13 10.49
CA ALA A 88 31.09 -13.01 9.10
C ALA A 88 30.58 -14.34 8.56
N VAL A 89 29.39 -14.33 7.97
CA VAL A 89 28.81 -15.47 7.28
C VAL A 89 28.94 -15.19 5.79
N ALA A 90 29.73 -16.00 5.10
CA ALA A 90 29.78 -15.95 3.65
C ALA A 90 28.42 -16.35 3.08
N SER A 91 27.96 -15.63 2.04
CA SER A 91 26.79 -16.05 1.27
C SER A 91 26.97 -17.48 0.78
N ASP A 92 25.92 -18.30 0.87
CA ASP A 92 25.93 -19.63 0.29
C ASP A 92 26.11 -19.52 -1.25
N PRO A 93 27.16 -20.13 -1.83
CA PRO A 93 27.45 -19.96 -3.26
C PRO A 93 26.34 -20.49 -4.18
N GLU A 94 25.57 -21.49 -3.74
CA GLU A 94 24.46 -22.03 -4.53
C GLU A 94 23.27 -21.08 -4.49
N VAL A 95 22.92 -20.53 -3.31
CA VAL A 95 21.86 -19.50 -3.18
C VAL A 95 22.24 -18.24 -3.96
N GLN A 96 23.48 -17.77 -3.83
CA GLN A 96 23.96 -16.59 -4.55
C GLN A 96 23.77 -16.77 -6.06
N ARG A 97 24.25 -17.89 -6.62
CA ARG A 97 24.21 -18.16 -8.05
C ARG A 97 22.81 -18.47 -8.59
N LEU A 98 21.96 -19.15 -7.81
CA LEU A 98 20.65 -19.61 -8.27
C LEU A 98 19.52 -18.62 -7.98
N VAL A 99 19.71 -17.72 -7.03
CA VAL A 99 18.64 -16.82 -6.56
C VAL A 99 19.10 -15.37 -6.58
N THR A 100 20.16 -15.02 -5.85
CA THR A 100 20.54 -13.62 -5.66
C THR A 100 21.02 -12.95 -6.94
N ASP A 101 21.95 -13.58 -7.68
CA ASP A 101 22.48 -13.02 -8.93
C ASP A 101 21.37 -12.90 -9.99
N PRO A 102 20.58 -13.96 -10.30
CA PRO A 102 19.53 -13.84 -11.32
C PRO A 102 18.44 -12.82 -10.99
N VAL A 103 18.06 -12.69 -9.71
CA VAL A 103 17.08 -11.67 -9.30
C VAL A 103 17.68 -10.27 -9.39
N SER A 104 18.94 -10.09 -9.02
CA SER A 104 19.63 -8.79 -9.12
C SER A 104 19.80 -8.37 -10.58
N ASP A 105 20.21 -9.30 -11.44
CA ASP A 105 20.34 -9.07 -12.89
C ASP A 105 18.99 -8.70 -13.50
N PHE A 106 17.91 -9.41 -13.14
CA PHE A 106 16.56 -9.08 -13.62
C PHE A 106 16.09 -7.70 -13.15
N VAL A 107 16.34 -7.32 -11.89
CA VAL A 107 16.00 -5.98 -11.38
C VAL A 107 16.81 -4.89 -12.10
N ALA A 108 18.09 -5.14 -12.38
CA ALA A 108 18.92 -4.21 -13.15
C ALA A 108 18.39 -4.04 -14.59
N GLU A 109 17.90 -5.11 -15.22
CA GLU A 109 17.25 -5.03 -16.54
C GLU A 109 15.97 -4.17 -16.50
N LEU A 110 15.18 -4.23 -15.42
CA LEU A 110 14.01 -3.36 -15.23
C LEU A 110 14.39 -1.89 -15.02
N GLU A 111 15.50 -1.64 -14.32
CA GLU A 111 16.04 -0.29 -14.09
C GLU A 111 16.57 0.33 -15.39
N ASP A 112 17.23 -0.47 -16.24
CA ASP A 112 17.75 -0.02 -17.53
C ASP A 112 16.64 0.15 -18.60
N ASN A 113 15.47 -0.49 -18.41
CA ASN A 113 14.36 -0.43 -19.37
C ASN A 113 13.52 0.84 -19.19
N VAL A 114 13.81 1.89 -19.96
CA VAL A 114 12.99 3.12 -20.00
C VAL A 114 11.68 2.87 -20.78
N VAL A 115 10.54 3.02 -20.10
CA VAL A 115 9.20 2.74 -20.65
C VAL A 115 8.46 4.02 -21.07
N ALA A 116 8.79 5.16 -20.47
CA ALA A 116 8.23 6.46 -20.83
C ALA A 116 9.18 7.61 -20.44
N THR A 117 8.82 8.84 -20.79
CA THR A 117 9.48 10.07 -20.32
C THR A 117 8.44 11.05 -19.79
N SER A 118 8.68 11.66 -18.64
CA SER A 118 7.87 12.74 -18.09
C SER A 118 8.45 14.11 -18.40
N GLU A 119 7.61 15.06 -18.80
CA GLU A 119 7.98 16.47 -18.97
C GLU A 119 8.06 17.24 -17.64
N VAL A 120 7.50 16.68 -16.57
CA VAL A 120 7.37 17.30 -15.24
C VAL A 120 7.72 16.34 -14.11
N ASP A 121 7.93 16.87 -12.91
CA ASP A 121 8.09 16.07 -11.71
C ASP A 121 6.77 15.36 -11.36
N LEU A 122 6.80 14.06 -11.06
CA LEU A 122 5.65 13.28 -10.60
C LEU A 122 5.73 13.08 -9.08
N ASP A 123 4.77 13.62 -8.34
CA ASP A 123 4.79 13.59 -6.88
C ASP A 123 4.15 12.32 -6.31
N GLY A 124 5.00 11.37 -5.91
CA GLY A 124 4.61 10.13 -5.25
C GLY A 124 4.85 10.11 -3.75
N ARG A 125 5.01 11.27 -3.10
CA ARG A 125 5.27 11.34 -1.67
C ARG A 125 4.02 11.03 -0.86
N ARG A 126 4.23 10.30 0.23
CA ARG A 126 3.17 9.76 1.08
C ARG A 126 2.24 10.84 1.64
N GLU A 127 2.80 11.97 2.05
CA GLU A 127 2.06 13.05 2.70
C GLU A 127 1.03 13.69 1.77
N PHE A 128 1.32 13.78 0.47
CA PHE A 128 0.45 14.41 -0.52
C PHE A 128 -0.52 13.42 -1.15
N LEU A 129 -0.06 12.23 -1.54
CA LEU A 129 -0.93 11.14 -2.05
C LEU A 129 -2.10 10.77 -1.11
N ARG A 130 -1.97 11.11 0.17
CA ARG A 130 -2.90 10.78 1.25
C ARG A 130 -3.69 11.95 1.80
N THR A 131 -3.51 13.15 1.26
CA THR A 131 -4.20 14.35 1.75
C THR A 131 -4.70 15.27 0.64
N GLU A 132 -4.14 15.18 -0.57
CA GLU A 132 -4.50 16.03 -1.69
C GLU A 132 -4.30 15.32 -3.05
N GLU A 133 -4.73 15.98 -4.12
CA GLU A 133 -4.48 15.55 -5.49
C GLU A 133 -2.98 15.59 -5.79
N THR A 134 -2.51 14.60 -6.56
CA THR A 134 -1.15 14.61 -7.10
C THR A 134 -1.22 14.16 -8.55
N ASN A 135 -0.30 14.63 -9.39
CA ASN A 135 -0.23 14.16 -10.76
C ASN A 135 0.15 12.67 -10.88
N MET A 136 0.93 12.12 -9.95
CA MET A 136 1.13 10.67 -9.88
C MET A 136 -0.16 9.92 -9.52
N GLY A 137 -0.95 10.48 -8.60
CA GLY A 137 -2.27 9.95 -8.26
C GLY A 137 -3.22 9.91 -9.45
N ASP A 138 -3.30 11.02 -10.20
CA ASP A 138 -4.06 11.13 -11.45
C ASP A 138 -3.63 10.08 -12.47
N LEU A 139 -2.31 9.96 -12.70
CA LEU A 139 -1.72 9.02 -13.64
C LEU A 139 -2.10 7.56 -13.33
N VAL A 140 -1.99 7.14 -12.07
CA VAL A 140 -2.34 5.77 -11.68
C VAL A 140 -3.86 5.55 -11.74
N ALA A 141 -4.67 6.53 -11.36
CA ALA A 141 -6.12 6.42 -11.47
C ALA A 141 -6.59 6.31 -12.93
N ASP A 142 -5.97 7.07 -13.85
CA ASP A 142 -6.26 6.98 -15.28
C ASP A 142 -5.83 5.64 -15.87
N ALA A 143 -4.68 5.09 -15.44
CA ALA A 143 -4.25 3.76 -15.84
C ALA A 143 -5.26 2.66 -15.47
N LEU A 144 -5.85 2.74 -14.26
CA LEU A 144 -6.93 1.84 -13.85
C LEU A 144 -8.19 2.02 -14.72
N LEU A 145 -8.58 3.26 -14.99
CA LEU A 145 -9.75 3.56 -15.79
C LEU A 145 -9.59 3.05 -17.23
N SER A 146 -8.44 3.31 -17.85
CA SER A 146 -8.15 2.84 -19.21
C SER A 146 -8.17 1.32 -19.28
N THR A 147 -7.42 0.65 -18.40
CA THR A 147 -7.36 -0.81 -18.35
C THR A 147 -8.74 -1.43 -18.12
N GLY A 148 -9.53 -0.85 -17.20
CA GLY A 148 -10.91 -1.28 -16.95
C GLY A 148 -11.79 -1.19 -18.19
N ARG A 149 -11.67 -0.11 -18.96
CA ARG A 149 -12.43 0.10 -20.22
C ARG A 149 -11.97 -0.84 -21.33
N GLU A 150 -10.66 -0.99 -21.51
CA GLU A 150 -10.07 -1.84 -22.53
C GLU A 150 -10.46 -3.31 -22.34
N GLN A 151 -10.42 -3.79 -21.09
CA GLN A 151 -10.68 -5.19 -20.78
C GLN A 151 -12.17 -5.52 -20.57
N ALA A 152 -13.05 -4.52 -20.45
CA ALA A 152 -14.47 -4.70 -20.14
C ALA A 152 -15.16 -5.76 -21.03
N ALA A 153 -14.99 -5.64 -22.36
CA ALA A 153 -15.60 -6.55 -23.32
C ALA A 153 -15.06 -7.99 -23.20
N ASN A 154 -13.76 -8.16 -22.91
CA ASN A 154 -13.12 -9.48 -22.75
C ASN A 154 -13.65 -10.24 -21.53
N PHE A 155 -14.09 -9.50 -20.50
CA PHE A 155 -14.61 -10.05 -19.25
C PHE A 155 -16.14 -9.96 -19.13
N GLY A 156 -16.82 -9.46 -20.15
CA GLY A 156 -18.29 -9.38 -20.19
C GLY A 156 -18.89 -8.42 -19.17
N VAL A 157 -18.19 -7.32 -18.86
CA VAL A 157 -18.66 -6.26 -17.96
C VAL A 157 -18.84 -4.94 -18.71
N GLU A 158 -19.65 -4.03 -18.18
CA GLU A 158 -19.79 -2.67 -18.69
C GLU A 158 -18.45 -1.92 -18.50
N PRO A 159 -18.00 -1.12 -19.49
CA PRO A 159 -16.85 -0.25 -19.31
C PRO A 159 -17.06 0.71 -18.13
N PRO A 160 -16.07 0.89 -17.24
CA PRO A 160 -16.18 1.83 -16.12
C PRO A 160 -16.20 3.28 -16.60
N ASP A 161 -17.00 4.10 -15.92
CA ASP A 161 -17.13 5.54 -16.15
C ASP A 161 -16.03 6.31 -15.41
N ILE A 162 -15.70 5.86 -14.20
CA ILE A 162 -14.78 6.50 -13.26
C ILE A 162 -13.79 5.50 -12.69
N ALA A 163 -12.71 6.00 -12.07
CA ALA A 163 -11.85 5.16 -11.24
C ALA A 163 -11.47 5.81 -9.91
N ILE A 164 -11.15 4.95 -8.93
CA ILE A 164 -10.56 5.33 -7.65
C ILE A 164 -9.29 4.49 -7.42
N GLN A 165 -8.19 5.18 -7.13
CA GLN A 165 -6.98 4.58 -6.58
C GLN A 165 -6.77 5.11 -5.16
N ASN A 166 -6.74 4.22 -4.16
CA ASN A 166 -6.42 4.60 -2.80
C ASN A 166 -4.95 5.05 -2.70
N GLY A 167 -4.67 6.18 -2.07
CA GLY A 167 -3.31 6.72 -1.91
C GLY A 167 -2.35 5.78 -1.17
N GLY A 168 -2.89 4.88 -0.33
CA GLY A 168 -2.15 3.81 0.33
C GLY A 168 -1.59 2.75 -0.62
N GLY A 169 -2.15 2.62 -1.82
CA GLY A 169 -1.70 1.67 -2.84
C GLY A 169 -0.53 2.18 -3.70
N ILE A 170 -0.21 3.48 -3.65
CA ILE A 170 0.91 4.11 -4.36
C ILE A 170 2.09 4.25 -3.39
N ARG A 171 3.25 3.70 -3.73
CA ARG A 171 4.30 3.37 -2.73
C ARG A 171 5.71 3.88 -3.04
N ILE A 172 5.89 4.69 -4.09
CA ILE A 172 7.24 5.14 -4.44
C ILE A 172 7.85 6.10 -3.39
N GLU A 173 7.00 6.78 -2.60
CA GLU A 173 7.38 7.60 -1.43
C GLU A 173 8.40 8.71 -1.71
N THR A 174 8.56 9.11 -2.97
CA THR A 174 9.43 10.21 -3.43
C THR A 174 8.81 10.92 -4.63
N VAL A 175 9.41 12.04 -5.02
CA VAL A 175 9.18 12.66 -6.32
C VAL A 175 10.03 11.94 -7.36
N LEU A 176 9.41 11.54 -8.48
CA LEU A 176 10.15 11.17 -9.68
C LEU A 176 10.43 12.44 -10.47
N PRO A 177 11.70 12.80 -10.71
CA PRO A 177 12.01 14.02 -11.46
C PRO A 177 11.56 13.90 -12.91
N ALA A 178 11.30 15.04 -13.55
CA ALA A 178 11.13 15.11 -15.00
C ALA A 178 12.29 14.38 -15.72
N GLY A 179 11.95 13.57 -16.72
CA GLY A 179 12.91 12.69 -17.39
C GLY A 179 12.42 11.25 -17.56
N PRO A 180 13.34 10.28 -17.71
CA PRO A 180 12.98 8.90 -18.01
C PRO A 180 12.22 8.24 -16.84
N ILE A 181 11.21 7.45 -17.19
CA ILE A 181 10.51 6.53 -16.29
C ILE A 181 10.89 5.12 -16.70
N THR A 182 11.43 4.35 -15.75
CA THR A 182 11.88 2.97 -15.96
C THR A 182 10.76 1.97 -15.65
N GLU A 183 10.90 0.73 -16.10
CA GLU A 183 9.98 -0.33 -15.71
C GLU A 183 10.03 -0.59 -14.20
N LEU A 184 11.22 -0.50 -13.59
CA LEU A 184 11.39 -0.60 -12.14
C LEU A 184 10.62 0.49 -11.38
N ASP A 185 10.51 1.71 -11.93
CA ASP A 185 9.70 2.77 -11.33
C ASP A 185 8.22 2.36 -11.26
N THR A 186 7.69 1.67 -12.29
CA THR A 186 6.29 1.21 -12.26
C THR A 186 6.04 0.18 -11.15
N PHE A 187 7.00 -0.70 -10.87
CA PHE A 187 6.94 -1.61 -9.71
C PHE A 187 7.09 -0.88 -8.38
N SER A 188 7.90 0.18 -8.33
CA SER A 188 8.07 1.00 -7.12
C SER A 188 6.82 1.83 -6.79
N ILE A 189 6.12 2.32 -7.83
CA ILE A 189 4.82 3.00 -7.71
C ILE A 189 3.74 2.01 -7.25
N ALA A 190 3.66 0.85 -7.90
CA ALA A 190 2.60 -0.14 -7.73
C ALA A 190 3.15 -1.54 -7.33
N PRO A 191 3.71 -1.72 -6.11
CA PRO A 191 4.46 -2.94 -5.75
C PRO A 191 3.61 -4.14 -5.31
N PHE A 192 2.33 -3.96 -5.01
CA PHE A 192 1.47 -5.01 -4.49
C PHE A 192 0.95 -5.93 -5.59
N SER A 193 0.58 -7.16 -5.24
CA SER A 193 -0.05 -8.08 -6.20
C SER A 193 -1.55 -7.77 -6.40
N ASN A 194 -1.90 -6.50 -6.50
CA ASN A 194 -3.26 -6.04 -6.73
C ASN A 194 -3.60 -6.07 -8.21
N PHE A 195 -4.86 -6.40 -8.52
CA PHE A 195 -5.39 -6.44 -9.87
C PHE A 195 -6.43 -5.34 -10.10
N VAL A 196 -6.55 -4.89 -11.34
CA VAL A 196 -7.63 -3.99 -11.76
C VAL A 196 -8.96 -4.74 -11.68
N SER A 197 -9.95 -4.10 -11.07
CA SER A 197 -11.29 -4.61 -10.89
C SER A 197 -12.32 -3.58 -11.30
N VAL A 198 -13.38 -4.03 -11.98
CA VAL A 198 -14.53 -3.22 -12.36
C VAL A 198 -15.72 -3.59 -11.48
N VAL A 199 -16.30 -2.59 -10.82
CA VAL A 199 -17.49 -2.67 -9.99
C VAL A 199 -18.64 -2.02 -10.78
N PRO A 200 -19.53 -2.80 -11.41
CA PRO A 200 -20.62 -2.23 -12.19
C PRO A 200 -21.77 -1.73 -11.31
N ASP A 201 -22.64 -0.90 -11.89
CA ASP A 201 -23.96 -0.56 -11.36
C ASP A 201 -23.96 0.03 -9.93
N ILE A 202 -22.95 0.84 -9.57
CA ILE A 202 -22.91 1.49 -8.25
C ILE A 202 -23.98 2.58 -8.17
N PRO A 203 -24.90 2.54 -7.18
CA PRO A 203 -25.85 3.63 -6.97
C PRO A 203 -25.14 4.95 -6.72
N ARG A 204 -25.63 6.06 -7.29
CA ARG A 204 -25.02 7.39 -7.13
C ARG A 204 -24.84 7.82 -5.67
N SER A 205 -25.75 7.41 -4.79
CA SER A 205 -25.62 7.64 -3.35
C SER A 205 -24.43 6.91 -2.74
N GLN A 206 -24.13 5.70 -3.20
CA GLN A 206 -22.96 4.96 -2.79
C GLN A 206 -21.68 5.51 -3.43
N VAL A 207 -21.72 6.00 -4.67
CA VAL A 207 -20.60 6.76 -5.27
C VAL A 207 -20.24 7.95 -4.37
N LYS A 208 -21.24 8.75 -3.94
CA LYS A 208 -20.99 9.83 -2.96
C LYS A 208 -20.33 9.31 -1.69
N GLN A 209 -20.80 8.20 -1.12
CA GLN A 209 -20.22 7.62 0.10
C GLN A 209 -18.77 7.16 -0.09
N LEU A 210 -18.40 6.63 -1.27
CA LEU A 210 -17.02 6.26 -1.58
C LEU A 210 -16.10 7.50 -1.62
N ILE A 211 -16.57 8.61 -2.20
CA ILE A 211 -15.79 9.85 -2.26
C ILE A 211 -15.74 10.57 -0.90
N GLU A 212 -16.85 10.58 -0.14
CA GLU A 212 -16.87 11.09 1.24
C GLU A 212 -15.88 10.32 2.13
N HIS A 213 -15.77 9.01 1.96
CA HIS A 213 -14.74 8.20 2.62
C HIS A 213 -13.33 8.66 2.23
N GLY A 214 -13.10 8.86 0.93
CA GLY A 214 -11.85 9.33 0.35
C GLY A 214 -11.32 10.65 0.94
N VAL A 215 -12.20 11.51 1.46
CA VAL A 215 -11.79 12.79 2.08
C VAL A 215 -12.08 12.84 3.59
N SER A 216 -12.56 11.77 4.20
CA SER A 216 -13.04 11.75 5.59
C SER A 216 -11.94 12.00 6.62
N GLN A 217 -10.71 11.54 6.35
CA GLN A 217 -9.63 11.57 7.34
C GLN A 217 -8.70 12.77 7.22
N ILE A 218 -8.83 13.60 6.17
CA ILE A 218 -8.01 14.80 6.00
C ILE A 218 -8.11 15.69 7.26
N PRO A 219 -6.99 16.20 7.80
CA PRO A 219 -5.62 16.18 7.25
C PRO A 219 -4.73 14.99 7.68
N LEU A 220 -5.29 13.93 8.26
CA LEU A 220 -4.53 12.71 8.55
C LEU A 220 -4.13 12.01 7.24
N GLN A 221 -2.89 11.54 7.17
CA GLN A 221 -2.33 10.82 6.01
C GLN A 221 -2.85 9.38 5.90
N SER A 222 -4.16 9.25 5.72
CA SER A 222 -4.84 7.96 5.55
C SER A 222 -4.51 7.33 4.20
N GLY A 223 -4.30 6.01 4.18
CA GLY A 223 -4.19 5.27 2.92
C GLY A 223 -5.48 5.35 2.07
N GLY A 224 -6.62 5.62 2.71
CA GLY A 224 -7.92 5.69 2.06
C GLY A 224 -8.20 6.97 1.27
N PHE A 225 -7.26 7.93 1.18
CA PHE A 225 -7.49 9.09 0.31
C PHE A 225 -7.67 8.65 -1.14
N ALA A 226 -8.71 9.17 -1.81
CA ALA A 226 -9.07 8.74 -3.15
C ALA A 226 -8.40 9.64 -4.20
N GLN A 227 -7.41 9.10 -4.91
CA GLN A 227 -6.97 9.62 -6.21
C GLN A 227 -7.97 9.15 -7.28
N ILE A 228 -8.27 9.98 -8.28
CA ILE A 228 -9.47 9.80 -9.11
C ILE A 228 -9.23 9.96 -10.60
N ALA A 229 -10.10 9.32 -11.39
CA ALA A 229 -10.16 9.46 -12.84
C ALA A 229 -11.60 9.44 -13.35
N GLY A 230 -11.87 10.13 -14.45
CA GLY A 230 -13.17 10.17 -15.12
C GLY A 230 -14.18 11.18 -14.55
N PHE A 231 -13.83 11.92 -13.50
CA PHE A 231 -14.66 12.95 -12.89
C PHE A 231 -13.84 13.97 -12.13
N ARG A 232 -14.51 15.05 -11.71
CA ARG A 232 -14.01 16.03 -10.76
C ARG A 232 -14.99 16.21 -9.61
N PHE A 233 -14.50 16.58 -8.42
CA PHE A 233 -15.35 16.91 -7.28
C PHE A 233 -14.82 18.08 -6.47
N VAL A 234 -15.74 18.72 -5.75
CA VAL A 234 -15.46 19.80 -4.79
C VAL A 234 -15.87 19.31 -3.41
N TYR A 235 -15.02 19.50 -2.40
CA TYR A 235 -15.34 19.17 -1.02
C TYR A 235 -15.06 20.31 -0.03
N ASP A 236 -15.71 20.28 1.12
CA ASP A 236 -15.58 21.25 2.20
C ASP A 236 -15.02 20.51 3.44
N PRO A 237 -13.75 20.72 3.81
CA PRO A 237 -13.11 19.98 4.90
C PRO A 237 -13.68 20.31 6.28
N ASP A 238 -14.36 21.45 6.43
CA ASP A 238 -14.94 21.92 7.69
C ASP A 238 -16.30 21.26 7.99
N ARG A 239 -16.85 20.51 7.03
CA ARG A 239 -18.09 19.74 7.21
C ARG A 239 -17.85 18.39 7.87
N THR A 240 -18.97 17.83 8.34
CA THR A 240 -19.03 16.52 8.98
C THR A 240 -18.36 15.45 8.12
N ALA A 241 -17.28 14.87 8.62
CA ALA A 241 -16.61 13.75 8.00
C ALA A 241 -17.45 12.46 8.12
N GLN A 242 -17.40 11.62 7.09
CA GLN A 242 -18.03 10.30 7.15
C GLN A 242 -17.32 9.40 8.16
N VAL A 243 -18.10 8.63 8.92
CA VAL A 243 -17.57 7.56 9.78
C VAL A 243 -18.14 6.24 9.29
N VAL A 244 -17.24 5.28 9.04
CA VAL A 244 -17.55 3.95 8.53
C VAL A 244 -17.04 2.92 9.53
N ASP A 245 -17.79 1.83 9.76
CA ASP A 245 -17.31 0.72 10.58
C ASP A 245 -16.50 -0.31 9.76
N GLU A 246 -16.04 -1.38 10.42
CA GLU A 246 -15.24 -2.44 9.80
C GLU A 246 -15.98 -3.24 8.70
N THR A 247 -17.31 -3.12 8.63
CA THR A 247 -18.15 -3.80 7.62
C THR A 247 -18.47 -2.93 6.42
N GLY A 248 -18.10 -1.65 6.45
CA GLY A 248 -18.45 -0.67 5.43
C GLY A 248 -19.80 0.03 5.68
N GLU A 249 -20.41 -0.16 6.85
CA GLU A 249 -21.66 0.52 7.22
C GLU A 249 -21.39 1.97 7.62
N ILE A 250 -22.27 2.87 7.17
CA ILE A 250 -22.13 4.31 7.45
C ILE A 250 -22.71 4.61 8.83
N LEU A 251 -21.84 4.86 9.81
CA LEU A 251 -22.22 5.25 11.16
C LEU A 251 -22.57 6.74 11.25
N THR A 252 -21.85 7.57 10.49
CA THR A 252 -22.10 9.01 10.37
C THR A 252 -22.01 9.39 8.91
N PRO A 253 -23.10 9.88 8.28
CA PRO A 253 -23.06 10.35 6.90
C PRO A 253 -22.07 11.51 6.72
N GLY A 254 -21.26 11.45 5.66
CA GLY A 254 -20.39 12.55 5.28
C GLY A 254 -21.16 13.68 4.59
N GLU A 255 -20.74 14.91 4.87
CA GLU A 255 -21.27 16.14 4.26
C GLU A 255 -20.21 16.94 3.51
N ARG A 256 -18.97 16.43 3.42
CA ARG A 256 -17.83 17.15 2.85
C ARG A 256 -17.97 17.29 1.34
N VAL A 257 -18.39 16.27 0.62
CA VAL A 257 -18.52 16.32 -0.86
C VAL A 257 -19.71 17.21 -1.23
N ARG A 258 -19.43 18.29 -1.98
CA ARG A 258 -20.40 19.33 -2.35
C ARG A 258 -20.83 19.23 -3.81
N GLU A 259 -19.88 18.97 -4.71
CA GLU A 259 -20.13 18.82 -6.15
C GLU A 259 -19.38 17.60 -6.64
N LEU A 260 -19.98 16.82 -7.54
CA LEU A 260 -19.32 15.73 -8.26
C LEU A 260 -19.86 15.68 -9.68
N VAL A 261 -18.99 15.86 -10.66
CA VAL A 261 -19.35 15.93 -12.08
C VAL A 261 -18.41 15.04 -12.90
N LEU A 262 -18.98 14.11 -13.65
CA LEU A 262 -18.23 13.25 -14.57
C LEU A 262 -17.67 14.07 -15.74
N ASN A 263 -16.65 13.54 -16.42
CA ASN A 263 -16.00 14.23 -17.54
C ASN A 263 -16.94 14.50 -18.73
N ASP A 264 -18.01 13.72 -18.88
CA ASP A 264 -19.05 13.94 -19.90
C ASP A 264 -20.08 15.04 -19.53
N GLY A 265 -19.94 15.64 -18.35
CA GLY A 265 -20.84 16.66 -17.81
C GLY A 265 -21.98 16.12 -16.96
N THR A 266 -22.10 14.81 -16.77
CA THR A 266 -23.12 14.20 -15.90
C THR A 266 -22.89 14.61 -14.45
N VAL A 267 -23.89 15.27 -13.86
CA VAL A 267 -23.86 15.68 -12.44
C VAL A 267 -24.33 14.52 -11.57
N ILE A 268 -23.51 14.14 -10.60
CA ILE A 268 -23.78 13.07 -9.62
C ILE A 268 -24.13 13.65 -8.25
N VAL A 269 -23.45 14.73 -7.84
CA VAL A 269 -23.72 15.46 -6.60
C VAL A 269 -23.78 16.95 -6.92
N ALA A 270 -24.80 17.63 -6.42
CA ALA A 270 -24.94 19.09 -6.51
C ALA A 270 -25.38 19.65 -5.16
N ASN A 271 -24.71 20.69 -4.67
CA ASN A 271 -24.94 21.28 -3.35
C ASN A 271 -24.95 20.24 -2.20
N GLY A 272 -24.13 19.20 -2.30
CA GLY A 272 -24.02 18.10 -1.32
C GLY A 272 -25.13 17.07 -1.38
N GLU A 273 -26.08 17.20 -2.31
CA GLU A 273 -27.18 16.26 -2.51
C GLU A 273 -26.93 15.40 -3.75
N VAL A 274 -27.33 14.13 -3.67
CA VAL A 274 -27.21 13.20 -4.81
C VAL A 274 -28.24 13.58 -5.87
N VAL A 275 -27.80 13.68 -7.12
CA VAL A 275 -28.69 13.92 -8.27
C VAL A 275 -29.17 12.59 -8.82
N ASP A 276 -30.48 12.39 -8.90
CA ASP A 276 -31.09 11.18 -9.46
C ASP A 276 -30.62 10.88 -10.88
N GLY A 277 -30.41 9.60 -11.18
CA GLY A 277 -30.04 9.13 -12.50
C GLY A 277 -29.53 7.69 -12.49
N PRO A 278 -29.02 7.19 -13.63
CA PRO A 278 -28.49 5.82 -13.72
C PRO A 278 -27.30 5.61 -12.76
N PRO A 279 -27.03 4.36 -12.36
CA PRO A 279 -25.84 4.01 -11.60
C PRO A 279 -24.57 4.25 -12.42
N VAL A 280 -23.42 4.17 -11.75
CA VAL A 280 -22.10 4.44 -12.32
C VAL A 280 -21.22 3.19 -12.15
N SER A 281 -20.47 2.83 -13.19
CA SER A 281 -19.49 1.75 -13.14
C SER A 281 -18.12 2.31 -12.78
N LEU A 282 -17.37 1.63 -11.91
CA LEU A 282 -16.11 2.13 -11.34
C LEU A 282 -14.97 1.12 -11.50
N ALA A 283 -13.81 1.58 -11.96
CA ALA A 283 -12.56 0.83 -11.90
C ALA A 283 -11.80 1.13 -10.60
N THR A 284 -11.20 0.12 -9.97
CA THR A 284 -10.29 0.29 -8.84
C THR A 284 -9.36 -0.92 -8.74
N ASN A 285 -8.50 -0.97 -7.72
CA ASN A 285 -7.75 -2.18 -7.40
C ASN A 285 -8.59 -3.15 -6.53
N ASP A 286 -8.31 -4.44 -6.64
CA ASP A 286 -9.08 -5.49 -5.97
C ASP A 286 -8.95 -5.49 -4.43
N PHE A 287 -7.93 -4.85 -3.87
CA PHE A 287 -7.88 -4.53 -2.44
C PHE A 287 -9.00 -3.56 -2.04
N THR A 288 -9.12 -2.45 -2.76
CA THR A 288 -10.14 -1.40 -2.53
C THR A 288 -11.54 -1.93 -2.83
N ALA A 289 -11.72 -2.68 -3.93
CA ALA A 289 -13.02 -3.29 -4.28
C ALA A 289 -13.56 -4.24 -3.20
N ARG A 290 -12.68 -4.86 -2.40
CA ARG A 290 -13.06 -5.73 -1.27
C ARG A 290 -13.31 -4.95 0.04
N GLY A 291 -13.27 -3.61 0.01
CA GLY A 291 -13.42 -2.75 1.18
C GLY A 291 -12.11 -2.45 1.91
N GLY A 292 -10.97 -2.69 1.26
CA GLY A 292 -9.67 -2.25 1.77
C GLY A 292 -9.65 -0.75 2.08
N ASP A 293 -8.85 -0.34 3.06
CA ASP A 293 -8.82 1.03 3.62
C ASP A 293 -10.18 1.56 4.11
N GLY A 294 -11.17 0.68 4.32
CA GLY A 294 -12.50 1.03 4.84
C GLY A 294 -13.46 1.58 3.78
N PHE A 295 -13.15 1.43 2.48
CA PHE A 295 -14.06 1.88 1.42
C PHE A 295 -15.42 1.15 1.51
N PRO A 296 -16.57 1.85 1.61
CA PRO A 296 -17.87 1.24 1.88
C PRO A 296 -18.52 0.63 0.61
N PHE A 297 -17.84 -0.33 -0.03
CA PHE A 297 -18.41 -1.12 -1.13
C PHE A 297 -19.50 -2.07 -0.67
N ARG A 298 -19.50 -2.48 0.61
CA ARG A 298 -20.53 -3.35 1.23
C ARG A 298 -20.84 -4.62 0.41
N GLY A 299 -19.79 -5.24 -0.13
CA GLY A 299 -19.90 -6.49 -0.88
C GLY A 299 -20.54 -6.37 -2.27
N LEU A 300 -20.56 -5.18 -2.88
CA LEU A 300 -20.92 -5.03 -4.29
C LEU A 300 -20.11 -6.02 -5.16
N PRO A 301 -20.76 -6.70 -6.13
CA PRO A 301 -20.06 -7.62 -7.01
C PRO A 301 -19.06 -6.86 -7.88
N PHE A 302 -17.93 -7.48 -8.18
CA PHE A 302 -16.92 -6.92 -9.06
C PHE A 302 -16.24 -8.00 -9.87
N THR A 303 -15.62 -7.60 -10.97
CA THR A 303 -14.88 -8.49 -11.87
C THR A 303 -13.44 -8.00 -11.98
N THR A 304 -12.49 -8.87 -11.65
CA THR A 304 -11.06 -8.62 -11.86
C THR A 304 -10.70 -8.87 -13.32
N VAL A 305 -10.15 -7.84 -13.99
CA VAL A 305 -10.00 -7.80 -15.46
C VAL A 305 -8.60 -8.21 -15.96
N GLY A 306 -7.95 -9.15 -15.26
CA GLY A 306 -6.77 -9.87 -15.77
C GLY A 306 -5.45 -9.11 -15.84
N ARG A 307 -5.40 -7.85 -15.38
CA ARG A 307 -4.17 -7.03 -15.31
C ARG A 307 -3.87 -6.64 -13.87
N THR A 308 -2.59 -6.70 -13.48
CA THR A 308 -2.17 -6.06 -12.24
C THR A 308 -2.26 -4.54 -12.39
N TYR A 309 -2.40 -3.80 -11.30
CA TYR A 309 -2.36 -2.34 -11.34
C TYR A 309 -0.98 -1.77 -11.78
N GLN A 310 0.09 -2.54 -11.61
CA GLN A 310 1.42 -2.21 -12.15
C GLN A 310 1.45 -2.39 -13.67
N GLN A 311 0.92 -3.50 -14.18
CA GLN A 311 0.78 -3.72 -15.63
C GLN A 311 -0.12 -2.66 -16.26
N ALA A 312 -1.21 -2.30 -15.58
CA ALA A 312 -2.08 -1.21 -16.02
C ALA A 312 -1.31 0.11 -16.19
N LEU A 313 -0.46 0.46 -15.22
CA LEU A 313 0.38 1.66 -15.30
C LEU A 313 1.41 1.56 -16.44
N LEU A 314 2.09 0.43 -16.59
CA LEU A 314 3.04 0.19 -17.67
C LEU A 314 2.38 0.29 -19.05
N ASP A 315 1.25 -0.40 -19.24
CA ASP A 315 0.49 -0.40 -20.48
C ASP A 315 -0.01 1.03 -20.80
N PHE A 316 -0.51 1.76 -19.79
CA PHE A 316 -0.97 3.14 -19.95
C PHE A 316 0.14 4.10 -20.36
N LEU A 317 1.31 4.01 -19.70
CA LEU A 317 2.49 4.81 -20.03
C LEU A 317 2.96 4.54 -21.47
N THR A 318 3.03 3.28 -21.88
CA THR A 318 3.63 2.87 -23.16
C THR A 318 2.66 2.95 -24.35
N THR A 319 1.37 2.69 -24.11
CA THR A 319 0.35 2.56 -25.18
C THR A 319 -0.57 3.77 -25.21
N ASP A 320 -1.28 4.08 -24.13
CA ASP A 320 -2.27 5.16 -24.09
C ASP A 320 -1.61 6.54 -24.23
N LEU A 321 -0.52 6.77 -23.51
CA LEU A 321 0.24 8.02 -23.57
C LEU A 321 1.35 8.01 -24.65
N GLY A 322 1.55 6.89 -25.33
CA GLY A 322 2.58 6.76 -26.37
C GLY A 322 4.02 7.02 -25.86
N GLY A 323 4.28 6.76 -24.58
CA GLY A 323 5.60 6.90 -23.96
C GLY A 323 5.93 8.30 -23.43
N VAL A 324 4.99 9.26 -23.41
CA VAL A 324 5.24 10.62 -22.91
C VAL A 324 4.17 11.07 -21.91
N VAL A 325 4.57 11.39 -20.69
CA VAL A 325 3.71 12.05 -19.70
C VAL A 325 3.88 13.57 -19.86
N THR A 326 2.87 14.23 -20.39
CA THR A 326 2.95 15.66 -20.74
C THR A 326 2.60 16.57 -19.56
N ALA A 327 3.20 17.77 -19.54
CA ALA A 327 2.86 18.80 -18.57
C ALA A 327 1.42 19.32 -18.73
N GLU A 328 0.84 19.18 -19.92
CA GLU A 328 -0.53 19.60 -20.22
C GLU A 328 -1.56 18.68 -19.58
N GLU A 329 -1.34 17.37 -19.65
CA GLU A 329 -2.26 16.36 -19.10
C GLU A 329 -2.04 16.11 -17.60
N TYR A 330 -0.79 16.16 -17.14
CA TYR A 330 -0.39 15.84 -15.76
C TYR A 330 0.49 16.93 -15.10
N PRO A 331 0.02 18.19 -15.03
CA PRO A 331 0.80 19.29 -14.44
C PRO A 331 1.18 19.02 -12.98
N GLU A 332 2.31 19.57 -12.52
CA GLU A 332 2.73 19.47 -11.12
C GLU A 332 1.62 19.91 -10.16
N GLY A 333 1.34 19.11 -9.13
CA GLY A 333 0.26 19.34 -8.17
C GLY A 333 -1.11 18.79 -8.58
N GLY A 334 -1.26 18.20 -9.77
CA GLY A 334 -2.50 17.61 -10.26
C GLY A 334 -3.28 18.48 -11.24
N SER A 335 -4.24 17.86 -11.93
CA SER A 335 -5.01 18.49 -13.02
C SER A 335 -6.27 19.25 -12.56
N GLY A 336 -6.49 19.36 -11.24
CA GLY A 336 -7.61 20.07 -10.63
C GLY A 336 -8.89 19.23 -10.58
N ARG A 337 -8.76 17.91 -10.50
CA ARG A 337 -9.89 16.97 -10.35
C ARG A 337 -10.48 17.02 -8.95
N ILE A 338 -9.67 17.36 -7.94
CA ILE A 338 -10.05 17.45 -6.53
C ILE A 338 -9.81 18.87 -6.05
N SER A 339 -10.86 19.54 -5.60
CA SER A 339 -10.75 20.91 -5.11
C SER A 339 -11.55 21.14 -3.84
N THR A 340 -11.14 22.14 -3.06
CA THR A 340 -11.87 22.55 -1.86
C THR A 340 -12.84 23.70 -2.17
N THR A 341 -13.92 23.82 -1.39
CA THR A 341 -14.69 25.06 -1.34
C THR A 341 -13.80 26.16 -0.77
N GLY A 342 -13.60 27.25 -1.52
CA GLY A 342 -12.89 28.44 -1.04
C GLY A 342 -13.64 29.22 0.03
#